data_AF-K0R6K5-F1
#
_entry.id   AF-K0R6K5-F1
#
_cell.length_a   1.000
_cell.length_b   1.000
_cell.length_c   1.000
_cell.angle_alpha   90.00
_cell.angle_beta   90.00
_cell.angle_gamma   90.00
#
_symmetry.space_group_name_H-M   'P 1'
#
loop_
_entity.id
_entity.type
_entity.pdbx_description
1 polymer ?
#
loop_
_entity_poly.entity_id
_entity_poly.type
_entity_poly.pdbx_seq_one_letter_code
_entity_poly.pdbx_strand_id
1 'polypeptide(L)'
;MINVTHRRLLLAILFISINLIILPSRITKSGFEAGSSSGSDGGDSLAFAANTIRAGRGAPWTDSYEPRQTKVRNVRVSFRLHDVENEPRPDKFLSVDSFFCRQNRTDLPAVLQTNGNGRLFDFTTTVSTDLRLVFMGDSLGHQFCQGFEAAVLGRGHEHKRTVHKKYNVGRKVFDCLVSSAPVRGGGAVAFWRYTKMLQRKTWAKITPCYSNERLWGENFLMEILDHKFADEPEGREITVNQFDAAIVRIPHGWMTAEEITKERLVEVVTFAQNLLGVRVVVFTTVGLDNNAIGAEEWAGIEKINEYVHEIASNFKPTSVDGVQWIMVQEWSRFTSAILRENGLSMGYNTSSNDFFFERLVGGETSWAQSVPMVCANRPKDNLHSECRRNKISPDGIHWCVETLGPRFTASIACLLGCVYNERPPDRTTHRGVSRLKKCEHDCNEQFMSLNRISDKYIGNGLTLHSTSSSAI
;
A
#
# COMPACT_ATOMS: atom_id res chain seq x y z
N MET A 1 57.01 4.68 -12.56
CA MET A 1 55.63 5.20 -12.45
C MET A 1 54.66 4.04 -12.65
N ILE A 2 54.04 3.55 -11.57
CA ILE A 2 53.04 2.48 -11.68
C ILE A 2 51.75 3.11 -12.22
N ASN A 3 51.27 2.58 -13.35
CA ASN A 3 50.09 3.08 -14.06
C ASN A 3 48.88 3.14 -13.11
N VAL A 4 48.16 4.27 -13.09
CA VAL A 4 47.02 4.55 -12.21
C VAL A 4 45.96 3.43 -12.26
N THR A 5 45.83 2.79 -13.42
CA THR A 5 44.94 1.66 -13.67
C THR A 5 45.31 0.42 -12.84
N HIS A 6 46.60 0.12 -12.65
CA HIS A 6 47.04 -1.01 -11.83
C HIS A 6 46.84 -0.78 -10.34
N ARG A 7 46.96 0.47 -9.86
CA ARG A 7 46.72 0.80 -8.45
C ARG A 7 45.25 0.64 -8.06
N ARG A 8 44.32 0.93 -8.98
CA ARG A 8 42.87 0.72 -8.77
C ARG A 8 42.50 -0.76 -8.79
N LEU A 9 43.12 -1.56 -9.66
CA LEU A 9 42.87 -3.00 -9.73
C LEU A 9 43.37 -3.72 -8.47
N LEU A 10 44.56 -3.37 -7.96
CA LEU A 10 45.11 -3.93 -6.73
C LEU A 10 44.27 -3.58 -5.49
N LEU A 11 43.76 -2.36 -5.40
CA LEU A 11 42.85 -1.96 -4.32
C LEU A 11 41.49 -2.68 -4.39
N ALA A 12 40.97 -2.93 -5.60
CA ALA A 12 39.74 -3.69 -5.78
C ALA A 12 39.90 -5.17 -5.37
N ILE A 13 41.03 -5.80 -5.71
CA ILE A 13 41.32 -7.18 -5.32
C ILE A 13 41.50 -7.27 -3.79
N LEU A 14 42.25 -6.35 -3.19
CA LEU A 14 42.46 -6.31 -1.73
C LEU A 14 41.13 -6.13 -0.97
N PHE A 15 40.24 -5.29 -1.49
CA PHE A 15 38.92 -5.05 -0.90
C PHE A 15 38.00 -6.29 -0.98
N ILE A 16 38.06 -7.04 -2.08
CA ILE A 16 37.29 -8.29 -2.25
C ILE A 16 37.84 -9.38 -1.31
N SER A 17 39.16 -9.51 -1.17
CA SER A 17 39.78 -10.51 -0.29
C SER A 17 39.48 -10.26 1.20
N ILE A 18 39.42 -9.00 1.64
CA ILE A 18 39.10 -8.66 3.04
C ILE A 18 37.62 -8.94 3.38
N ASN A 19 36.70 -8.74 2.43
CA ASN A 19 35.27 -8.99 2.65
C ASN A 19 34.89 -10.49 2.63
N LEU A 20 35.74 -11.36 2.07
CA LEU A 20 35.51 -12.82 2.06
C LEU A 20 35.97 -13.52 3.35
N ILE A 21 36.82 -12.87 4.17
CA ILE A 21 37.45 -13.49 5.35
C ILE A 21 36.68 -13.20 6.65
N ILE A 22 35.75 -12.24 6.68
CA ILE A 22 35.06 -11.82 7.91
C ILE A 22 33.56 -12.07 7.81
N LEU A 23 33.14 -13.31 8.10
CA LEU A 23 31.76 -13.63 8.47
C LEU A 23 31.74 -14.80 9.46
N PRO A 24 31.26 -14.62 10.70
CA PRO A 24 30.69 -15.70 11.49
C PRO A 24 29.18 -15.79 11.25
N SER A 25 28.75 -17.03 11.08
CA SER A 25 27.39 -17.54 11.12
C SER A 25 26.74 -17.37 12.50
N ARG A 26 25.42 -17.15 12.55
CA ARG A 26 24.56 -17.71 13.61
C ARG A 26 23.07 -17.72 13.24
N ILE A 27 22.52 -18.91 13.42
CA ILE A 27 21.12 -19.35 13.38
C ILE A 27 20.53 -19.17 14.78
N THR A 28 19.24 -18.80 14.92
CA THR A 28 18.33 -19.42 15.91
C THR A 28 16.86 -19.30 15.48
N LYS A 29 16.17 -20.44 15.53
CA LYS A 29 14.71 -20.63 15.49
C LYS A 29 14.10 -20.30 16.87
N SER A 30 12.84 -19.87 16.89
CA SER A 30 11.90 -20.21 17.98
C SER A 30 10.46 -20.18 17.47
N GLY A 31 9.73 -21.27 17.74
CA GLY A 31 8.31 -21.44 17.45
C GLY A 31 7.42 -20.84 18.54
N PHE A 32 6.13 -20.71 18.23
CA PHE A 32 5.07 -20.46 19.21
C PHE A 32 3.77 -21.10 18.75
N GLU A 33 3.15 -21.84 19.67
CA GLU A 33 1.87 -22.54 19.56
C GLU A 33 0.69 -21.55 19.71
N ALA A 34 -0.42 -21.86 19.05
CA ALA A 34 -1.67 -21.08 19.10
C ALA A 34 -2.71 -21.82 19.96
N GLY A 35 -3.28 -21.11 20.94
CA GLY A 35 -4.47 -21.53 21.68
C GLY A 35 -5.72 -20.89 21.09
N SER A 36 -6.78 -21.69 20.91
CA SER A 36 -8.08 -21.26 20.41
C SER A 36 -9.09 -21.12 21.55
N SER A 37 -9.95 -20.09 21.48
CA SER A 37 -11.15 -20.00 22.30
C SER A 37 -12.32 -19.46 21.46
N SER A 38 -13.39 -20.24 21.44
CA SER A 38 -14.68 -19.95 20.79
C SER A 38 -15.61 -19.20 21.73
N GLY A 39 -16.25 -18.13 21.26
CA GLY A 39 -17.28 -17.39 22.00
C GLY A 39 -18.39 -16.88 21.07
N SER A 40 -19.64 -17.04 21.51
CA SER A 40 -20.89 -17.00 20.75
C SER A 40 -21.35 -15.62 20.25
N ASP A 41 -22.08 -15.65 19.13
CA ASP A 41 -22.69 -14.50 18.43
C ASP A 41 -24.02 -14.05 19.04
N GLY A 42 -24.03 -12.81 19.56
CA GLY A 42 -25.22 -11.97 19.74
C GLY A 42 -25.12 -10.77 18.79
N GLY A 43 -26.09 -10.62 17.89
CA GLY A 43 -26.06 -9.63 16.81
C GLY A 43 -26.67 -8.29 17.21
N ASP A 44 -25.84 -7.36 17.68
CA ASP A 44 -26.18 -5.94 17.76
C ASP A 44 -25.47 -5.17 16.63
N SER A 45 -26.25 -4.53 15.77
CA SER A 45 -25.74 -3.66 14.69
C SER A 45 -25.33 -2.30 15.26
N LEU A 46 -24.07 -2.15 15.64
CA LEU A 46 -23.51 -0.87 16.10
C LEU A 46 -23.13 0.01 14.91
N ALA A 47 -23.79 1.16 14.75
CA ALA A 47 -23.50 2.11 13.70
C ALA A 47 -22.09 2.73 13.84
N PHE A 48 -21.38 2.82 12.72
CA PHE A 48 -20.20 3.67 12.54
C PHE A 48 -20.61 5.15 12.53
N ALA A 49 -19.69 6.05 12.87
CA ALA A 49 -19.85 7.47 12.55
C ALA A 49 -20.00 7.69 11.02
N ALA A 50 -19.51 6.73 10.23
CA ALA A 50 -19.80 6.55 8.82
C ALA A 50 -21.02 5.62 8.60
N ASN A 51 -22.09 6.15 8.02
CA ASN A 51 -23.32 5.38 7.72
C ASN A 51 -23.10 4.19 6.74
N THR A 52 -21.93 4.09 6.12
CA THR A 52 -21.62 3.12 5.05
C THR A 52 -20.74 1.94 5.49
N ILE A 53 -20.06 2.05 6.64
CA ILE A 53 -19.23 0.96 7.19
C ILE A 53 -20.09 0.16 8.16
N ARG A 54 -20.31 -1.10 7.84
CA ARG A 54 -21.09 -2.04 8.65
C ARG A 54 -20.17 -2.88 9.50
N ALA A 55 -20.57 -3.05 10.74
CA ALA A 55 -19.91 -3.87 11.73
C ALA A 55 -20.88 -4.98 12.17
N GLY A 56 -20.43 -6.22 12.19
CA GLY A 56 -21.25 -7.31 12.71
C GLY A 56 -20.50 -8.62 12.81
N ARG A 57 -20.75 -9.39 13.87
CA ARG A 57 -20.09 -10.68 14.08
C ARG A 57 -20.49 -11.75 13.04
N GLY A 58 -21.66 -11.59 12.42
CA GLY A 58 -22.15 -12.43 11.32
C GLY A 58 -21.87 -11.92 9.90
N ALA A 59 -21.08 -10.86 9.71
CA ALA A 59 -20.59 -10.53 8.36
C ALA A 59 -19.54 -11.57 7.94
N PRO A 60 -19.50 -11.97 6.66
CA PRO A 60 -18.63 -13.05 6.19
C PRO A 60 -17.17 -12.58 6.22
N TRP A 61 -16.57 -12.80 7.37
CA TRP A 61 -15.16 -12.97 7.53
C TRP A 61 -14.89 -14.46 7.53
N THR A 62 -13.87 -14.88 6.80
CA THR A 62 -13.38 -16.24 6.90
C THR A 62 -11.88 -16.19 7.08
N ASP A 63 -11.31 -17.04 7.93
CA ASP A 63 -9.88 -17.30 7.95
C ASP A 63 -9.47 -18.39 6.93
N SER A 64 -10.45 -18.90 6.19
CA SER A 64 -10.24 -19.87 5.11
C SER A 64 -9.63 -19.23 3.88
N TYR A 65 -8.82 -20.01 3.18
CA TYR A 65 -8.24 -19.69 1.88
C TYR A 65 -9.04 -20.34 0.73
N GLU A 66 -10.17 -20.98 1.06
CA GLU A 66 -11.09 -21.57 0.10
C GLU A 66 -11.87 -20.48 -0.68
N PRO A 67 -11.91 -20.52 -2.01
CA PRO A 67 -12.64 -19.59 -2.87
C PRO A 67 -14.17 -19.58 -2.71
N ARG A 68 -14.75 -20.50 -1.91
CA ARG A 68 -16.20 -20.71 -1.88
C ARG A 68 -16.92 -20.05 -0.71
N GLN A 69 -16.21 -19.60 0.32
CA GLN A 69 -16.83 -19.19 1.57
C GLN A 69 -17.44 -17.78 1.55
N THR A 70 -17.08 -16.92 0.59
CA THR A 70 -17.60 -15.54 0.47
C THR A 70 -19.00 -15.42 -0.14
N LYS A 71 -19.64 -16.53 -0.55
CA LYS A 71 -21.00 -16.50 -1.12
C LYS A 71 -22.11 -16.14 -0.13
N VAL A 72 -21.80 -16.12 1.17
CA VAL A 72 -22.76 -15.75 2.20
C VAL A 72 -22.94 -14.22 2.19
N ARG A 73 -24.15 -13.73 1.89
CA ARG A 73 -24.56 -12.30 1.94
C ARG A 73 -23.92 -11.35 0.91
N ASN A 74 -23.39 -11.85 -0.22
CA ASN A 74 -22.83 -11.03 -1.31
C ASN A 74 -21.70 -10.08 -0.85
N VAL A 75 -20.91 -10.43 0.17
CA VAL A 75 -19.76 -9.62 0.60
C VAL A 75 -18.50 -10.29 0.08
N ARG A 76 -17.85 -9.64 -0.89
CA ARG A 76 -16.64 -10.13 -1.56
C ARG A 76 -15.35 -9.72 -0.85
N VAL A 77 -15.40 -8.65 -0.06
CA VAL A 77 -14.27 -8.15 0.73
C VAL A 77 -14.73 -7.67 2.10
N SER A 78 -14.04 -8.14 3.14
CA SER A 78 -14.23 -7.73 4.52
C SER A 78 -12.88 -7.63 5.23
N PHE A 79 -12.85 -6.94 6.36
CA PHE A 79 -11.63 -6.73 7.15
C PHE A 79 -11.92 -6.69 8.64
N ARG A 80 -10.89 -7.00 9.44
CA ARG A 80 -10.93 -6.88 10.90
C ARG A 80 -9.77 -6.02 11.36
N LEU A 81 -10.01 -5.28 12.44
CA LEU A 81 -8.99 -4.49 13.11
C LEU A 81 -8.63 -5.20 14.42
N HIS A 82 -7.34 -5.36 14.68
CA HIS A 82 -6.86 -6.12 15.82
C HIS A 82 -5.97 -5.28 16.71
N ASP A 83 -5.92 -5.67 17.97
CA ASP A 83 -4.84 -5.23 18.84
C ASP A 83 -3.51 -5.72 18.27
N VAL A 84 -2.49 -4.86 18.31
CA VAL A 84 -1.14 -5.19 17.87
C VAL A 84 -0.52 -6.32 18.68
N GLU A 85 -0.99 -6.55 19.91
CA GLU A 85 -0.56 -7.67 20.75
C GLU A 85 -1.14 -9.02 20.29
N ASN A 86 -2.36 -9.01 19.73
CA ASN A 86 -3.08 -10.22 19.31
C ASN A 86 -2.69 -10.64 17.88
N GLU A 87 -2.61 -9.66 16.98
CA GLU A 87 -2.15 -9.88 15.61
C GLU A 87 -0.99 -8.92 15.34
N PRO A 88 0.26 -9.38 15.49
CA PRO A 88 1.42 -8.52 15.39
C PRO A 88 1.56 -7.93 14.00
N ARG A 89 2.16 -6.73 13.96
CA ARG A 89 2.43 -6.03 12.70
C ARG A 89 3.27 -6.93 11.80
N PRO A 90 2.87 -7.13 10.53
CA PRO A 90 3.53 -8.08 9.69
C PRO A 90 4.96 -7.65 9.38
N ASP A 91 5.90 -8.57 9.61
CA ASP A 91 7.33 -8.36 9.47
C ASP A 91 7.94 -9.20 8.33
N LYS A 92 7.18 -10.08 7.66
CA LYS A 92 7.79 -11.09 6.76
C LYS A 92 7.70 -10.82 5.27
N PHE A 93 6.80 -9.95 4.82
CA PHE A 93 6.62 -9.70 3.39
C PHE A 93 7.41 -8.51 2.86
N LEU A 94 8.08 -7.78 3.74
CA LEU A 94 8.94 -6.66 3.38
C LEU A 94 10.27 -7.22 2.89
N SER A 95 10.35 -7.61 1.62
CA SER A 95 11.58 -8.13 0.99
C SER A 95 12.75 -7.14 0.97
N VAL A 96 12.53 -5.91 1.46
CA VAL A 96 13.49 -4.83 1.53
C VAL A 96 13.58 -4.32 2.98
N ASP A 97 14.71 -4.56 3.64
CA ASP A 97 14.98 -4.09 5.00
C ASP A 97 14.74 -2.58 5.21
N SER A 98 14.87 -1.77 4.15
CA SER A 98 14.59 -0.32 4.26
C SER A 98 13.12 0.05 4.35
N PHE A 99 12.18 -0.90 4.21
CA PHE A 99 10.77 -0.62 4.46
C PHE A 99 10.41 -0.69 5.95
N PHE A 100 11.32 -1.20 6.79
CA PHE A 100 11.13 -1.29 8.23
C PHE A 100 11.64 -0.03 8.94
N CYS A 101 10.78 0.48 9.78
CA CYS A 101 11.12 1.36 10.87
C CYS A 101 11.36 0.53 12.13
N ARG A 102 12.55 -0.10 12.16
CA ARG A 102 13.09 -0.85 13.31
C ARG A 102 12.67 -0.25 14.66
N GLN A 103 12.47 -1.11 15.66
CA GLN A 103 11.95 -0.76 16.99
C GLN A 103 12.77 0.30 17.76
N ASN A 104 14.02 0.58 17.38
CA ASN A 104 14.88 1.58 18.01
C ASN A 104 14.55 3.04 17.61
N ARG A 105 13.48 3.27 16.84
CA ARG A 105 13.02 4.61 16.45
C ARG A 105 12.11 5.21 17.50
N THR A 106 12.15 6.53 17.56
CA THR A 106 11.27 7.33 18.42
C THR A 106 9.82 7.10 18.05
N ASP A 107 8.97 6.99 19.05
CA ASP A 107 7.53 6.98 18.84
C ASP A 107 7.06 8.24 18.14
N LEU A 108 5.87 8.15 17.57
CA LEU A 108 5.21 9.28 16.96
C LEU A 108 4.95 10.37 18.02
N PRO A 109 4.82 11.65 17.61
CA PRO A 109 4.35 12.72 18.49
C PRO A 109 3.12 12.31 19.31
N ALA A 110 2.99 12.81 20.54
CA ALA A 110 1.90 12.42 21.46
C ALA A 110 0.50 12.59 20.85
N VAL A 111 0.29 13.63 20.02
CA VAL A 111 -0.98 13.87 19.30
C VAL A 111 -1.34 12.74 18.32
N LEU A 112 -0.33 12.03 17.81
CA LEU A 112 -0.43 10.90 16.90
C LEU A 112 -0.41 9.53 17.61
N GLN A 113 -0.17 9.49 18.92
CA GLN A 113 -0.21 8.26 19.72
C GLN A 113 -1.64 7.90 20.13
N THR A 114 -1.85 6.67 20.64
CA THR A 114 -3.12 6.22 21.23
C THR A 114 -3.50 7.08 22.44
N ASN A 115 -4.79 7.36 22.61
CA ASN A 115 -5.32 8.05 23.79
C ASN A 115 -6.77 7.60 24.07
N GLY A 116 -7.41 8.16 25.10
CA GLY A 116 -8.78 7.78 25.50
C GLY A 116 -9.87 7.98 24.45
N ASN A 117 -9.58 8.64 23.32
CA ASN A 117 -10.52 8.82 22.21
C ASN A 117 -10.32 7.75 21.11
N GLY A 118 -9.51 6.72 21.36
CA GLY A 118 -9.24 5.61 20.46
C GLY A 118 -7.84 5.64 19.85
N ARG A 119 -7.64 4.75 18.87
CA ARG A 119 -6.31 4.43 18.33
C ARG A 119 -6.10 5.07 16.97
N LEU A 120 -4.95 5.72 16.80
CA LEU A 120 -4.58 6.28 15.50
C LEU A 120 -3.80 5.25 14.67
N PHE A 121 -2.73 4.66 15.20
CA PHE A 121 -1.87 3.70 14.48
C PHE A 121 -1.67 2.38 15.22
N ASP A 122 -2.31 2.23 16.38
CA ASP A 122 -2.07 1.14 17.31
C ASP A 122 -3.07 0.00 17.12
N PHE A 123 -3.14 -0.46 15.88
CA PHE A 123 -3.92 -1.62 15.47
C PHE A 123 -3.30 -2.24 14.23
N THR A 124 -3.64 -3.49 13.96
CA THR A 124 -3.36 -4.15 12.68
C THR A 124 -4.65 -4.44 11.93
N THR A 125 -4.51 -4.74 10.64
CA THR A 125 -5.65 -5.03 9.76
C THR A 125 -5.43 -6.40 9.14
N THR A 126 -6.44 -7.26 9.22
CA THR A 126 -6.51 -8.46 8.37
C THR A 126 -7.62 -8.27 7.34
N VAL A 127 -7.43 -8.80 6.14
CA VAL A 127 -8.41 -8.74 5.05
C VAL A 127 -8.77 -10.15 4.58
N SER A 128 -10.05 -10.35 4.25
CA SER A 128 -10.61 -11.56 3.65
C SER A 128 -11.30 -11.14 2.36
N THR A 129 -10.88 -11.71 1.24
CA THR A 129 -11.37 -11.32 -0.08
C THR A 129 -11.30 -12.47 -1.09
N ASP A 130 -12.35 -12.59 -1.90
CA ASP A 130 -12.33 -13.45 -3.10
C ASP A 130 -11.95 -12.67 -4.37
N LEU A 131 -11.70 -11.37 -4.24
CA LEU A 131 -11.30 -10.50 -5.34
C LEU A 131 -9.89 -10.85 -5.82
N ARG A 132 -9.68 -10.73 -7.13
CA ARG A 132 -8.36 -10.73 -7.77
C ARG A 132 -7.90 -9.28 -7.91
N LEU A 133 -6.87 -8.90 -7.16
CA LEU A 133 -6.38 -7.53 -7.08
C LEU A 133 -4.98 -7.42 -7.67
N VAL A 134 -4.71 -6.34 -8.39
CA VAL A 134 -3.37 -6.03 -8.87
C VAL A 134 -2.94 -4.64 -8.40
N PHE A 135 -1.85 -4.60 -7.63
CA PHE A 135 -1.17 -3.38 -7.24
C PHE A 135 -0.16 -3.01 -8.32
N MET A 136 -0.18 -1.76 -8.74
CA MET A 136 0.65 -1.29 -9.83
C MET A 136 1.35 0.00 -9.42
N GLY A 137 2.67 0.09 -9.62
CA GLY A 137 3.43 1.29 -9.28
C GLY A 137 4.94 1.05 -9.10
N ASP A 138 5.60 1.98 -8.43
CA ASP A 138 7.04 1.91 -8.14
C ASP A 138 7.34 1.18 -6.80
N SER A 139 8.47 1.49 -6.14
CA SER A 139 8.81 0.89 -4.85
C SER A 139 7.83 1.24 -3.72
N LEU A 140 7.10 2.36 -3.82
CA LEU A 140 6.04 2.67 -2.86
C LEU A 140 4.80 1.81 -3.13
N GLY A 141 4.45 1.62 -4.40
CA GLY A 141 3.41 0.66 -4.79
C GLY A 141 3.72 -0.75 -4.30
N HIS A 142 4.99 -1.18 -4.42
CA HIS A 142 5.45 -2.47 -3.90
C HIS A 142 5.29 -2.56 -2.38
N GLN A 143 5.75 -1.52 -1.66
CA GLN A 143 5.67 -1.45 -0.21
C GLN A 143 4.22 -1.59 0.29
N PHE A 144 3.28 -0.89 -0.35
CA PHE A 144 1.87 -0.99 0.00
C PHE A 144 1.26 -2.34 -0.38
N CYS A 145 1.66 -2.92 -1.51
CA CYS A 145 1.25 -4.27 -1.86
C CYS A 145 1.71 -5.28 -0.79
N GLN A 146 2.95 -5.21 -0.32
CA GLN A 146 3.44 -6.09 0.75
C GLN A 146 2.65 -5.95 2.05
N GLY A 147 2.29 -4.71 2.43
CA GLY A 147 1.41 -4.45 3.57
C GLY A 147 0.03 -5.10 3.39
N PHE A 148 -0.52 -5.05 2.18
CA PHE A 148 -1.80 -5.68 1.86
C PHE A 148 -1.71 -7.21 1.79
N GLU A 149 -0.68 -7.77 1.13
CA GLU A 149 -0.37 -9.20 1.07
C GLU A 149 -0.27 -9.78 2.48
N ALA A 150 0.39 -9.06 3.39
CA ALA A 150 0.46 -9.46 4.77
C ALA A 150 -0.89 -9.55 5.47
N ALA A 151 -1.78 -8.57 5.20
CA ALA A 151 -3.12 -8.56 5.77
C ALA A 151 -4.00 -9.69 5.22
N VAL A 152 -3.82 -10.12 3.96
CA VAL A 152 -4.63 -11.18 3.33
C VAL A 152 -4.04 -12.58 3.46
N LEU A 153 -2.74 -12.72 3.70
CA LEU A 153 -2.07 -14.03 3.91
C LEU A 153 -1.94 -14.37 5.40
N GLY A 154 -1.79 -13.38 6.28
CA GLY A 154 -1.53 -13.64 7.69
C GLY A 154 -0.30 -14.52 7.95
N ARG A 155 -0.15 -14.94 9.21
CA ARG A 155 0.97 -15.77 9.65
C ARG A 155 0.83 -17.21 9.16
N GLY A 156 1.91 -17.79 8.63
CA GLY A 156 1.98 -19.20 8.22
C GLY A 156 1.63 -19.47 6.76
N HIS A 157 1.06 -18.50 6.05
CA HIS A 157 0.73 -18.63 4.61
C HIS A 157 1.68 -17.83 3.72
N GLU A 158 2.87 -17.49 4.21
CA GLU A 158 3.87 -16.73 3.45
C GLU A 158 4.35 -17.49 2.20
N HIS A 159 4.29 -18.82 2.23
CA HIS A 159 4.61 -19.69 1.10
C HIS A 159 3.68 -19.52 -0.10
N LYS A 160 2.49 -18.92 0.08
CA LYS A 160 1.55 -18.62 -1.01
C LYS A 160 1.96 -17.42 -1.86
N ARG A 161 2.98 -16.66 -1.41
CA ARG A 161 3.59 -15.56 -2.16
C ARG A 161 4.70 -16.09 -3.07
N THR A 162 4.51 -15.92 -4.36
CA THR A 162 5.48 -16.23 -5.41
C THR A 162 6.11 -14.94 -5.93
N VAL A 163 7.44 -14.84 -5.82
CA VAL A 163 8.18 -13.76 -6.49
C VAL A 163 8.65 -14.25 -7.85
N HIS A 164 8.05 -13.66 -8.88
CA HIS A 164 8.33 -13.99 -10.28
C HIS A 164 9.60 -13.31 -10.79
N LYS A 165 9.79 -12.03 -10.44
CA LYS A 165 10.92 -11.22 -10.89
C LYS A 165 11.47 -10.30 -9.81
N LYS A 166 12.80 -10.13 -9.83
CA LYS A 166 13.55 -9.31 -8.88
C LYS A 166 14.56 -8.42 -9.59
N TYR A 167 14.91 -7.29 -8.98
CA TYR A 167 16.01 -6.42 -9.38
C TYR A 167 16.86 -6.03 -8.18
N ASN A 168 18.09 -5.61 -8.44
CA ASN A 168 19.02 -5.19 -7.40
C ASN A 168 19.26 -3.68 -7.45
N VAL A 169 19.34 -3.04 -6.29
CA VAL A 169 19.88 -1.69 -6.12
C VAL A 169 20.98 -1.77 -5.08
N GLY A 170 22.24 -1.78 -5.56
CA GLY A 170 23.38 -2.10 -4.71
C GLY A 170 23.27 -3.52 -4.14
N ARG A 171 23.24 -3.64 -2.81
CA ARG A 171 23.09 -4.92 -2.10
C ARG A 171 21.63 -5.29 -1.79
N LYS A 172 20.68 -4.40 -2.07
CA LYS A 172 19.26 -4.60 -1.78
C LYS A 172 18.57 -5.28 -2.96
N VAL A 173 17.72 -6.25 -2.67
CA VAL A 173 16.90 -6.96 -3.64
C VAL A 173 15.46 -6.45 -3.54
N PHE A 174 14.87 -6.10 -4.66
CA PHE A 174 13.49 -5.63 -4.75
C PHE A 174 12.71 -6.54 -5.68
N ASP A 175 11.42 -6.71 -5.43
CA ASP A 175 10.54 -7.47 -6.31
C ASP A 175 9.94 -6.55 -7.38
N CYS A 176 9.90 -6.99 -8.64
CA CYS A 176 9.16 -6.30 -9.71
C CYS A 176 7.77 -6.91 -9.91
N LEU A 177 7.66 -8.22 -9.71
CA LEU A 177 6.49 -8.97 -10.10
C LEU A 177 6.26 -10.07 -9.08
N VAL A 178 5.08 -10.06 -8.47
CA VAL A 178 4.71 -10.94 -7.37
C VAL A 178 3.27 -11.39 -7.57
N SER A 179 2.97 -12.62 -7.17
CA SER A 179 1.60 -13.09 -7.01
C SER A 179 1.45 -13.82 -5.68
N SER A 180 0.35 -13.57 -4.99
CA SER A 180 -0.05 -14.21 -3.74
C SER A 180 -1.41 -14.85 -3.96
N ALA A 181 -1.48 -16.17 -3.97
CA ALA A 181 -2.72 -16.91 -4.19
C ALA A 181 -2.67 -18.37 -3.67
N PRO A 182 -3.80 -18.94 -3.21
CA PRO A 182 -5.01 -18.21 -2.84
C PRO A 182 -4.74 -17.32 -1.61
N VAL A 183 -5.39 -16.17 -1.52
CA VAL A 183 -5.38 -15.36 -0.28
C VAL A 183 -6.57 -15.72 0.62
N ARG A 184 -6.64 -15.19 1.85
CA ARG A 184 -7.80 -15.41 2.72
C ARG A 184 -9.07 -14.94 1.99
N GLY A 185 -10.08 -15.80 1.88
CA GLY A 185 -11.27 -15.63 1.03
C GLY A 185 -11.16 -16.23 -0.39
N GLY A 186 -9.99 -16.75 -0.76
CA GLY A 186 -9.70 -17.48 -2.00
C GLY A 186 -9.49 -16.62 -3.26
N GLY A 187 -9.29 -15.32 -3.09
CA GLY A 187 -8.88 -14.39 -4.15
C GLY A 187 -7.39 -14.51 -4.51
N ALA A 188 -6.89 -13.49 -5.21
CA ALA A 188 -5.47 -13.37 -5.55
C ALA A 188 -5.02 -11.91 -5.41
N VAL A 189 -3.76 -11.69 -5.04
CA VAL A 189 -3.13 -10.37 -5.04
C VAL A 189 -1.87 -10.44 -5.88
N ALA A 190 -1.65 -9.48 -6.76
CA ALA A 190 -0.42 -9.36 -7.52
C ALA A 190 0.20 -7.97 -7.36
N PHE A 191 1.52 -7.89 -7.51
CA PHE A 191 2.24 -6.63 -7.69
C PHE A 191 2.87 -6.59 -9.07
N TRP A 192 2.66 -5.50 -9.81
CA TRP A 192 3.33 -5.21 -11.06
C TRP A 192 4.03 -3.85 -10.99
N ARG A 193 5.36 -3.90 -10.95
CA ARG A 193 6.20 -2.72 -10.97
C ARG A 193 6.21 -2.00 -12.31
N TYR A 194 6.07 -0.68 -12.27
CA TYR A 194 6.44 0.22 -13.37
C TYR A 194 6.96 1.55 -12.82
N THR A 195 7.93 2.14 -13.53
CA THR A 195 8.57 3.41 -13.15
C THR A 195 8.26 4.56 -14.10
N LYS A 196 7.62 4.26 -15.23
CA LYS A 196 7.01 5.25 -16.12
C LYS A 196 5.57 4.84 -16.36
N MET A 197 4.67 5.80 -16.55
CA MET A 197 3.25 5.51 -16.82
C MET A 197 3.11 4.43 -17.89
N LEU A 198 2.17 3.50 -17.67
CA LEU A 198 1.87 2.43 -18.62
C LEU A 198 1.24 3.04 -19.86
N GLN A 199 1.97 2.98 -20.96
CA GLN A 199 1.56 3.53 -22.23
C GLN A 199 1.84 2.55 -23.35
N ARG A 200 1.02 2.58 -24.40
CA ARG A 200 1.23 1.68 -25.54
C ARG A 200 2.59 1.88 -26.20
N LYS A 201 3.08 3.13 -26.25
CA LYS A 201 4.39 3.47 -26.82
C LYS A 201 5.59 2.95 -26.02
N THR A 202 5.41 2.61 -24.75
CA THR A 202 6.46 2.06 -23.87
C THR A 202 6.35 0.55 -23.71
N TRP A 203 5.56 -0.10 -24.57
CA TRP A 203 5.42 -1.55 -24.60
C TRP A 203 6.64 -2.24 -25.21
N ALA A 204 7.00 -3.37 -24.62
CA ALA A 204 7.83 -4.37 -25.27
C ALA A 204 7.32 -5.79 -24.96
N LYS A 205 7.50 -6.71 -25.92
CA LYS A 205 7.11 -8.12 -25.75
C LYS A 205 7.83 -8.77 -24.56
N ILE A 206 9.13 -8.53 -24.43
CA ILE A 206 9.95 -9.02 -23.32
C ILE A 206 10.70 -7.83 -22.74
N THR A 207 10.50 -7.58 -21.45
CA THR A 207 11.25 -6.58 -20.70
C THR A 207 11.91 -7.26 -19.50
N PRO A 208 13.19 -6.98 -19.21
CA PRO A 208 13.83 -7.40 -17.96
C PRO A 208 13.34 -6.55 -16.78
N CYS A 209 13.49 -7.06 -15.56
CA CYS A 209 13.18 -6.31 -14.34
C CYS A 209 14.42 -5.51 -13.91
N TYR A 210 14.44 -4.20 -14.16
CA TYR A 210 15.52 -3.30 -13.75
C TYR A 210 15.02 -2.12 -12.91
N SER A 211 15.91 -1.52 -12.11
CA SER A 211 15.58 -0.38 -11.25
C SER A 211 15.10 0.83 -12.02
N ASN A 212 15.65 1.08 -13.22
CA ASN A 212 15.37 2.28 -14.02
C ASN A 212 14.66 1.94 -15.34
N GLU A 213 13.91 0.84 -15.35
CA GLU A 213 13.21 0.39 -16.54
C GLU A 213 12.21 1.46 -17.03
N ARG A 214 12.21 1.72 -18.33
CA ARG A 214 11.33 2.74 -18.93
C ARG A 214 10.22 2.10 -19.75
N LEU A 215 10.36 0.81 -20.04
CA LEU A 215 9.39 0.01 -20.76
C LEU A 215 8.56 -0.83 -19.78
N TRP A 216 7.47 -1.39 -20.27
CA TRP A 216 6.77 -2.46 -19.57
C TRP A 216 6.68 -3.67 -20.49
N GLY A 217 6.80 -4.86 -19.88
CA GLY A 217 6.87 -6.12 -20.59
C GLY A 217 5.52 -6.83 -20.66
N GLU A 218 5.11 -7.26 -21.85
CA GLU A 218 3.97 -8.20 -22.00
C GLU A 218 4.21 -9.49 -21.22
N ASN A 219 5.47 -9.95 -21.16
CA ASN A 219 5.86 -11.10 -20.35
C ASN A 219 5.49 -10.96 -18.87
N PHE A 220 5.38 -9.74 -18.31
CA PHE A 220 4.97 -9.56 -16.92
C PHE A 220 3.46 -9.80 -16.77
N LEU A 221 2.69 -9.35 -17.76
CA LEU A 221 1.25 -9.58 -17.81
C LEU A 221 0.93 -11.08 -17.86
N MET A 222 1.55 -11.79 -18.81
CA MET A 222 1.30 -13.22 -18.99
C MET A 222 1.64 -13.99 -17.72
N GLU A 223 2.74 -13.66 -17.05
CA GLU A 223 3.17 -14.36 -15.83
C GLU A 223 2.20 -14.18 -14.65
N ILE A 224 1.54 -13.03 -14.51
CA ILE A 224 0.53 -12.83 -13.45
C ILE A 224 -0.86 -13.34 -13.85
N LEU A 225 -1.22 -13.29 -15.14
CA LEU A 225 -2.51 -13.82 -15.62
C LEU A 225 -2.50 -15.35 -15.69
N ASP A 226 -1.38 -15.94 -16.11
CA ASP A 226 -1.19 -17.39 -16.20
C ASP A 226 -0.78 -18.01 -14.86
N HIS A 227 -0.63 -17.20 -13.80
CA HIS A 227 -0.34 -17.71 -12.47
C HIS A 227 -1.45 -18.67 -12.03
N LYS A 228 -1.03 -19.87 -11.64
CA LYS A 228 -1.93 -20.94 -11.22
C LYS A 228 -1.71 -21.28 -9.75
N PHE A 229 -2.79 -21.57 -9.06
CA PHE A 229 -2.78 -22.00 -7.66
C PHE A 229 -3.82 -23.09 -7.43
N ALA A 230 -3.62 -23.92 -6.42
CA ALA A 230 -4.56 -24.96 -6.06
C ALA A 230 -5.70 -24.38 -5.20
N ASP A 231 -6.93 -24.76 -5.54
CA ASP A 231 -8.10 -24.68 -4.66
C ASP A 231 -7.97 -25.77 -3.60
N GLU A 232 -7.40 -25.44 -2.45
CA GLU A 232 -7.41 -26.36 -1.30
C GLU A 232 -8.79 -26.34 -0.67
N PRO A 233 -9.41 -27.52 -0.37
CA PRO A 233 -8.82 -28.87 -0.38
C PRO A 233 -9.04 -29.67 -1.68
N GLU A 234 -9.78 -29.17 -2.65
CA GLU A 234 -10.18 -29.94 -3.85
C GLU A 234 -9.03 -30.26 -4.82
N GLY A 235 -7.89 -29.58 -4.67
CA GLY A 235 -6.73 -29.75 -5.54
C GLY A 235 -6.96 -29.25 -6.97
N ARG A 236 -8.06 -28.53 -7.22
CA ARG A 236 -8.37 -27.98 -8.54
C ARG A 236 -7.43 -26.82 -8.82
N GLU A 237 -6.76 -26.86 -9.96
CA GLU A 237 -5.94 -25.76 -10.44
C GLU A 237 -6.83 -24.59 -10.90
N ILE A 238 -6.61 -23.40 -10.32
CA ILE A 238 -7.24 -22.14 -10.69
C ILE A 238 -6.19 -21.24 -11.30
N THR A 239 -6.49 -20.71 -12.49
CA THR A 239 -5.69 -19.66 -13.14
C THR A 239 -6.26 -18.29 -12.79
N VAL A 240 -5.39 -17.31 -12.51
CA VAL A 240 -5.79 -15.92 -12.21
C VAL A 240 -6.61 -15.33 -13.37
N ASN A 241 -6.16 -15.47 -14.62
CA ASN A 241 -6.82 -15.11 -15.90
C ASN A 241 -7.24 -13.63 -16.09
N GLN A 242 -7.68 -12.95 -15.04
CA GLN A 242 -8.09 -11.56 -15.01
C GLN A 242 -8.08 -11.04 -13.57
N PHE A 243 -8.13 -9.72 -13.42
CA PHE A 243 -8.23 -9.04 -12.13
C PHE A 243 -9.58 -8.32 -12.02
N ASP A 244 -10.18 -8.33 -10.84
CA ASP A 244 -11.39 -7.55 -10.54
C ASP A 244 -11.05 -6.05 -10.50
N ALA A 245 -9.96 -5.69 -9.81
CA ALA A 245 -9.58 -4.30 -9.57
C ALA A 245 -8.06 -4.06 -9.65
N ALA A 246 -7.68 -2.85 -10.08
CA ALA A 246 -6.32 -2.35 -10.05
C ALA A 246 -6.16 -1.24 -8.99
N ILE A 247 -5.12 -1.32 -8.17
CA ILE A 247 -4.71 -0.28 -7.22
C ILE A 247 -3.46 0.38 -7.79
N VAL A 248 -3.58 1.65 -8.17
CA VAL A 248 -2.58 2.36 -8.97
C VAL A 248 -1.89 3.43 -8.13
N ARG A 249 -0.58 3.26 -7.90
CA ARG A 249 0.33 4.29 -7.40
C ARG A 249 1.07 4.92 -8.56
N ILE A 250 0.84 6.21 -8.77
CA ILE A 250 1.51 7.05 -9.79
C ILE A 250 3.00 7.20 -9.47
N PRO A 251 3.96 6.89 -10.33
CA PRO A 251 5.39 6.84 -9.97
C PRO A 251 6.09 8.21 -10.05
N HIS A 252 5.62 9.21 -9.30
CA HIS A 252 6.23 10.56 -9.23
C HIS A 252 7.71 10.54 -8.77
N GLY A 253 8.12 9.50 -8.03
CA GLY A 253 9.52 9.22 -7.71
C GLY A 253 10.46 9.09 -8.93
N TRP A 254 9.87 8.86 -10.11
CA TRP A 254 10.57 8.50 -11.35
C TRP A 254 10.15 9.38 -12.55
N MET A 255 9.25 10.33 -12.31
CA MET A 255 8.64 11.18 -13.32
C MET A 255 8.49 12.59 -12.78
N THR A 256 8.77 13.59 -13.60
CA THR A 256 8.44 14.97 -13.21
C THR A 256 6.93 15.17 -13.19
N ALA A 257 6.47 16.23 -12.52
CA ALA A 257 5.04 16.53 -12.47
C ALA A 257 4.45 16.78 -13.87
N GLU A 258 5.21 17.45 -14.73
CA GLU A 258 4.83 17.77 -16.12
C GLU A 258 4.72 16.51 -16.98
N GLU A 259 5.52 15.47 -16.69
CA GLU A 259 5.40 14.19 -17.37
C GLU A 259 4.08 13.48 -17.01
N ILE A 260 3.46 13.75 -15.87
CA ILE A 260 2.23 13.07 -15.41
C ILE A 260 1.01 13.89 -15.79
N THR A 261 0.58 13.76 -17.04
CA THR A 261 -0.62 14.44 -17.53
C THR A 261 -1.89 13.64 -17.29
N LYS A 262 -3.04 14.32 -17.33
CA LYS A 262 -4.36 13.71 -17.26
C LYS A 262 -4.59 12.64 -18.33
N GLU A 263 -4.12 12.87 -19.55
CA GLU A 263 -4.26 11.93 -20.67
C GLU A 263 -3.50 10.63 -20.40
N ARG A 264 -2.31 10.73 -19.82
CA ARG A 264 -1.52 9.55 -19.44
C ARG A 264 -2.18 8.77 -18.30
N LEU A 265 -2.79 9.46 -17.34
CA LEU A 265 -3.57 8.81 -16.28
C LEU A 265 -4.79 8.06 -16.84
N VAL A 266 -5.51 8.66 -17.81
CA VAL A 266 -6.61 8.00 -18.53
C VAL A 266 -6.12 6.81 -19.36
N GLU A 267 -4.93 6.92 -19.98
CA GLU A 267 -4.30 5.81 -20.70
C GLU A 267 -4.03 4.63 -19.75
N VAL A 268 -3.53 4.87 -18.54
CA VAL A 268 -3.34 3.82 -17.52
C VAL A 268 -4.66 3.10 -17.17
N VAL A 269 -5.77 3.82 -17.05
CA VAL A 269 -7.09 3.21 -16.80
C VAL A 269 -7.51 2.30 -17.95
N THR A 270 -7.41 2.81 -19.18
CA THR A 270 -7.75 2.08 -20.41
C THR A 270 -6.85 0.86 -20.57
N PHE A 271 -5.58 1.00 -20.18
CA PHE A 271 -4.59 -0.05 -20.23
C PHE A 271 -4.88 -1.17 -19.24
N ALA A 272 -5.16 -0.81 -17.97
CA ALA A 272 -5.54 -1.77 -16.95
C ALA A 272 -6.76 -2.58 -17.40
N GLN A 273 -7.77 -1.92 -17.99
CA GLN A 273 -8.92 -2.62 -18.58
C GLN A 273 -8.50 -3.61 -19.66
N ASN A 274 -7.79 -3.14 -20.68
CA ASN A 274 -7.51 -3.93 -21.89
C ASN A 274 -6.61 -5.13 -21.63
N LEU A 275 -5.68 -5.01 -20.68
CA LEU A 275 -4.72 -6.08 -20.41
C LEU A 275 -5.13 -6.96 -19.24
N LEU A 276 -5.72 -6.39 -18.19
CA LEU A 276 -5.96 -7.10 -16.93
C LEU A 276 -7.44 -7.43 -16.72
N GLY A 277 -8.34 -6.91 -17.58
CA GLY A 277 -9.79 -7.12 -17.45
C GLY A 277 -10.41 -6.39 -16.27
N VAL A 278 -9.71 -5.41 -15.66
CA VAL A 278 -10.20 -4.76 -14.44
C VAL A 278 -11.45 -3.92 -14.69
N ARG A 279 -12.36 -3.98 -13.72
CA ARG A 279 -13.60 -3.19 -13.73
C ARG A 279 -13.54 -2.02 -12.76
N VAL A 280 -12.61 -2.02 -11.83
CA VAL A 280 -12.42 -0.95 -10.85
C VAL A 280 -10.96 -0.52 -10.83
N VAL A 281 -10.73 0.79 -10.82
CA VAL A 281 -9.40 1.36 -10.60
C VAL A 281 -9.46 2.21 -9.33
N VAL A 282 -8.53 1.97 -8.41
CA VAL A 282 -8.32 2.82 -7.23
C VAL A 282 -7.01 3.56 -7.43
N PHE A 283 -7.07 4.88 -7.58
CA PHE A 283 -5.87 5.71 -7.57
C PHE A 283 -5.50 6.09 -6.14
N THR A 284 -4.25 5.85 -5.77
CA THR A 284 -3.66 6.39 -4.55
C THR A 284 -3.03 7.75 -4.87
N THR A 285 -3.49 8.82 -4.22
CA THR A 285 -2.95 10.17 -4.43
C THR A 285 -1.46 10.25 -4.06
N VAL A 286 -0.74 11.13 -4.73
CA VAL A 286 0.70 11.34 -4.56
C VAL A 286 0.95 12.16 -3.29
N GLY A 287 1.51 11.52 -2.26
CA GLY A 287 1.99 12.20 -1.05
C GLY A 287 3.37 12.83 -1.25
N LEU A 288 3.88 13.48 -0.19
CA LEU A 288 5.25 14.00 -0.19
C LEU A 288 6.25 12.86 -0.36
N ASP A 289 7.17 13.03 -1.31
CA ASP A 289 8.31 12.15 -1.52
C ASP A 289 9.61 12.98 -1.57
N ASN A 290 10.74 12.31 -1.78
CA ASN A 290 12.05 12.96 -1.85
C ASN A 290 12.25 13.84 -3.09
N ASN A 291 11.35 13.78 -4.09
CA ASN A 291 11.47 14.57 -5.32
C ASN A 291 10.76 15.92 -5.22
N ALA A 292 9.82 16.09 -4.29
CA ALA A 292 9.23 17.40 -3.99
C ALA A 292 10.21 18.26 -3.18
N ILE A 293 11.25 18.79 -3.83
CA ILE A 293 12.33 19.52 -3.15
C ILE A 293 11.93 20.92 -2.70
N GLY A 294 10.90 21.53 -3.28
CA GLY A 294 10.37 22.82 -2.91
C GLY A 294 8.86 22.97 -3.18
N ALA A 295 8.37 24.19 -2.94
CA ALA A 295 6.95 24.52 -3.09
C ALA A 295 6.45 24.46 -4.54
N GLU A 296 7.32 24.73 -5.52
CA GLU A 296 6.99 24.65 -6.94
C GLU A 296 6.72 23.20 -7.37
N GLU A 297 7.61 22.26 -7.02
CA GLU A 297 7.38 20.84 -7.30
C GLU A 297 6.16 20.30 -6.55
N TRP A 298 5.89 20.80 -5.34
CA TRP A 298 4.70 20.45 -4.59
C TRP A 298 3.41 20.89 -5.29
N ALA A 299 3.38 22.08 -5.90
CA ALA A 299 2.23 22.52 -6.70
C ALA A 299 1.99 21.57 -7.90
N GLY A 300 3.05 21.02 -8.49
CA GLY A 300 2.95 19.97 -9.50
C GLY A 300 2.31 18.68 -8.97
N ILE A 301 2.69 18.24 -7.76
CA ILE A 301 2.05 17.11 -7.07
C ILE A 301 0.57 17.36 -6.80
N GLU A 302 0.23 18.54 -6.28
CA GLU A 302 -1.16 18.95 -6.05
C GLU A 302 -1.95 18.90 -7.36
N LYS A 303 -1.34 19.36 -8.46
CA LYS A 303 -1.95 19.30 -9.79
C LYS A 303 -2.21 17.87 -10.29
N ILE A 304 -1.28 16.95 -10.05
CA ILE A 304 -1.48 15.53 -10.37
C ILE A 304 -2.67 14.98 -9.58
N ASN A 305 -2.77 15.31 -8.29
CA ASN A 305 -3.88 14.86 -7.45
C ASN A 305 -5.22 15.45 -7.91
N GLU A 306 -5.25 16.72 -8.34
CA GLU A 306 -6.43 17.30 -9.00
C GLU A 306 -6.84 16.50 -10.25
N TYR A 307 -5.88 16.10 -11.11
CA TYR A 307 -6.20 15.26 -12.28
C TYR A 307 -6.81 13.92 -11.87
N VAL A 308 -6.31 13.29 -10.81
CA VAL A 308 -6.86 12.04 -10.28
C VAL A 308 -8.32 12.23 -9.84
N HIS A 309 -8.63 13.29 -9.09
CA HIS A 309 -10.00 13.60 -8.67
C HIS A 309 -10.92 13.91 -9.85
N GLU A 310 -10.42 14.68 -10.82
CA GLU A 310 -11.19 15.04 -12.00
C GLU A 310 -11.52 13.80 -12.85
N ILE A 311 -10.53 12.92 -13.07
CA ILE A 311 -10.74 11.64 -13.74
C ILE A 311 -11.76 10.81 -12.96
N ALA A 312 -11.58 10.65 -11.65
CA ALA A 312 -12.49 9.84 -10.84
C ALA A 312 -13.94 10.35 -10.83
N SER A 313 -14.13 11.67 -10.96
CA SER A 313 -15.46 12.30 -10.97
C SER A 313 -16.11 12.30 -12.35
N ASN A 314 -15.31 12.51 -13.41
CA ASN A 314 -15.82 12.73 -14.76
C ASN A 314 -15.67 11.53 -15.71
N PHE A 315 -15.01 10.46 -15.27
CA PHE A 315 -14.82 9.27 -16.09
C PHE A 315 -16.17 8.73 -16.57
N LYS A 316 -16.19 8.21 -17.80
CA LYS A 316 -17.34 7.53 -18.40
C LYS A 316 -16.85 6.17 -18.90
N PRO A 317 -17.53 5.06 -18.60
CA PRO A 317 -17.14 3.76 -19.15
C PRO A 317 -17.15 3.85 -20.67
N THR A 318 -16.14 3.27 -21.30
CA THR A 318 -16.06 3.16 -22.76
C THR A 318 -16.86 1.96 -23.28
N SER A 319 -17.20 1.00 -22.42
CA SER A 319 -17.96 -0.21 -22.73
C SER A 319 -18.62 -0.81 -21.47
N VAL A 320 -19.54 -1.76 -21.69
CA VAL A 320 -20.23 -2.50 -20.60
C VAL A 320 -19.25 -3.36 -19.80
N ASP A 321 -18.24 -3.90 -20.47
CA ASP A 321 -17.20 -4.75 -19.87
C ASP A 321 -15.98 -3.94 -19.40
N GLY A 322 -15.98 -2.62 -19.63
CA GLY A 322 -14.85 -1.77 -19.30
C GLY A 322 -14.75 -1.40 -17.83
N VAL A 323 -13.83 -0.48 -17.50
CA VAL A 323 -13.74 0.09 -16.16
C VAL A 323 -15.07 0.77 -15.80
N GLN A 324 -15.72 0.24 -14.78
CA GLN A 324 -17.00 0.69 -14.27
C GLN A 324 -16.87 1.66 -13.12
N TRP A 325 -15.73 1.75 -12.44
CA TRP A 325 -15.54 2.75 -11.38
C TRP A 325 -14.08 3.17 -11.26
N ILE A 326 -13.88 4.46 -11.01
CA ILE A 326 -12.60 5.00 -10.58
C ILE A 326 -12.80 5.64 -9.22
N MET A 327 -12.04 5.15 -8.23
CA MET A 327 -12.07 5.64 -6.86
C MET A 327 -10.73 6.27 -6.49
N VAL A 328 -10.75 7.11 -5.47
CA VAL A 328 -9.55 7.78 -4.95
C VAL A 328 -9.31 7.39 -3.51
N GLN A 329 -8.08 6.99 -3.22
CA GLN A 329 -7.56 6.83 -1.87
C GLN A 329 -6.71 8.07 -1.51
N GLU A 330 -7.12 8.77 -0.46
CA GLU A 330 -6.62 10.10 -0.05
C GLU A 330 -5.29 10.07 0.70
N TRP A 331 -4.31 9.36 0.15
CA TRP A 331 -3.01 9.17 0.76
C TRP A 331 -2.22 10.47 0.94
N SER A 332 -2.27 11.39 -0.02
CA SER A 332 -1.58 12.68 0.04
C SER A 332 -2.09 13.55 1.18
N ARG A 333 -3.41 13.68 1.31
CA ARG A 333 -4.06 14.43 2.41
C ARG A 333 -3.68 13.83 3.76
N PHE A 334 -3.77 12.51 3.88
CA PHE A 334 -3.45 11.78 5.10
C PHE A 334 -2.00 11.99 5.54
N THR A 335 -1.05 11.76 4.63
CA THR A 335 0.38 11.88 4.93
C THR A 335 0.78 13.33 5.20
N SER A 336 0.24 14.30 4.45
CA SER A 336 0.47 15.72 4.72
C SER A 336 0.00 16.12 6.12
N ALA A 337 -1.15 15.59 6.59
CA ALA A 337 -1.63 15.85 7.94
C ALA A 337 -0.68 15.26 9.00
N ILE A 338 -0.18 14.03 8.81
CA ILE A 338 0.83 13.42 9.70
C ILE A 338 2.08 14.29 9.78
N LEU A 339 2.59 14.76 8.63
CA LEU A 339 3.78 15.57 8.57
C LEU A 339 3.59 16.95 9.22
N ARG A 340 2.40 17.55 9.12
CA ARG A 340 2.06 18.79 9.85
C ARG A 340 2.07 18.59 11.35
N GLU A 341 1.43 17.53 11.86
CA GLU A 341 1.43 17.23 13.30
C GLU A 341 2.86 16.96 13.82
N ASN A 342 3.68 16.26 13.04
CA ASN A 342 5.08 16.06 13.39
C ASN A 342 5.88 17.36 13.35
N GLY A 343 5.69 18.20 12.33
CA GLY A 343 6.28 19.54 12.24
C GLY A 343 5.94 20.42 13.44
N LEU A 344 4.66 20.51 13.79
CA LEU A 344 4.19 21.24 14.97
C LEU A 344 4.87 20.75 16.25
N SER A 345 4.96 19.44 16.44
CA SER A 345 5.60 18.85 17.63
C SER A 345 7.09 19.17 17.77
N MET A 346 7.77 19.47 16.66
CA MET A 346 9.17 19.88 16.63
C MET A 346 9.35 21.41 16.68
N GLY A 347 8.26 22.18 16.80
CA GLY A 347 8.29 23.65 16.87
C GLY A 347 8.37 24.35 15.50
N TYR A 348 8.00 23.70 14.41
CA TYR A 348 7.86 24.39 13.12
C TYR A 348 6.61 25.28 13.09
N ASN A 349 6.71 26.39 12.35
CA ASN A 349 5.53 27.09 11.90
C ASN A 349 4.93 26.34 10.69
N THR A 350 3.75 25.74 10.87
CA THR A 350 3.07 24.96 9.82
C THR A 350 1.98 25.74 9.11
N SER A 351 1.98 27.08 9.20
CA SER A 351 1.07 27.95 8.45
C SER A 351 1.36 27.92 6.94
N SER A 352 2.60 27.60 6.54
CA SER A 352 2.99 27.34 5.16
C SER A 352 3.43 25.88 4.98
N ASN A 353 3.68 25.47 3.73
CA ASN A 353 4.20 24.14 3.40
C ASN A 353 5.73 24.09 3.39
N ASP A 354 6.42 25.22 3.60
CA ASP A 354 7.88 25.32 3.41
C ASP A 354 8.65 24.36 4.31
N PHE A 355 8.12 24.12 5.52
CA PHE A 355 8.74 23.21 6.47
C PHE A 355 8.82 21.76 5.97
N PHE A 356 7.91 21.32 5.07
CA PHE A 356 8.01 19.99 4.43
C PHE A 356 9.33 19.81 3.69
N PHE A 357 9.90 20.91 3.20
CA PHE A 357 11.07 20.90 2.34
C PHE A 357 12.37 21.12 3.10
N GLU A 358 12.34 21.35 4.42
CA GLU A 358 13.57 21.42 5.22
C GLU A 358 14.29 20.06 5.15
N ARG A 359 15.56 20.06 4.71
CA ARG A 359 16.31 18.85 4.39
C ARG A 359 17.46 18.61 5.36
N LEU A 360 17.68 17.34 5.69
CA LEU A 360 18.90 16.90 6.37
C LEU A 360 20.14 17.13 5.50
N VAL A 361 21.21 17.59 6.13
CA VAL A 361 22.54 17.81 5.56
C VAL A 361 23.48 16.68 5.98
N GLY A 362 24.33 16.23 5.05
CA GLY A 362 25.37 15.23 5.34
C GLY A 362 24.86 13.80 5.57
N GLY A 363 23.68 13.46 5.04
CA GLY A 363 23.12 12.12 5.15
C GLY A 363 23.85 11.08 4.29
N GLU A 364 23.75 9.80 4.68
CA GLU A 364 24.34 8.67 3.94
C GLU A 364 23.51 8.24 2.71
N THR A 365 22.31 8.80 2.55
CA THR A 365 21.43 8.51 1.42
C THR A 365 21.77 9.38 0.21
N SER A 366 21.53 8.86 -1.00
CA SER A 366 21.76 9.61 -2.24
C SER A 366 20.76 10.75 -2.47
N TRP A 367 19.77 10.93 -1.60
CA TRP A 367 18.79 12.02 -1.65
C TRP A 367 18.68 12.72 -0.29
N ALA A 368 18.34 14.01 -0.34
CA ALA A 368 18.16 14.84 0.85
C ALA A 368 16.78 14.56 1.49
N GLN A 369 16.79 14.08 2.73
CA GLN A 369 15.58 13.63 3.41
C GLN A 369 14.85 14.81 4.06
N SER A 370 13.52 14.85 3.93
CA SER A 370 12.68 15.84 4.61
C SER A 370 12.73 15.62 6.13
N VAL A 371 13.14 16.65 6.87
CA VAL A 371 13.23 16.64 8.34
C VAL A 371 11.90 16.24 8.99
N PRO A 372 10.75 16.87 8.69
CA PRO A 372 9.47 16.47 9.29
C PRO A 372 8.99 15.09 8.88
N MET A 373 9.55 14.50 7.83
CA MET A 373 9.23 13.14 7.44
C MET A 373 10.03 12.10 8.23
N VAL A 374 11.29 12.37 8.57
CA VAL A 374 12.20 11.35 9.09
C VAL A 374 12.67 11.54 10.54
N CYS A 375 12.55 12.76 11.09
CA CYS A 375 13.00 13.09 12.44
C CYS A 375 11.82 13.27 13.40
N ALA A 376 12.06 12.97 14.69
CA ALA A 376 11.14 13.23 15.80
C ALA A 376 11.51 14.52 16.58
N ASN A 377 12.68 15.08 16.29
CA ASN A 377 13.15 16.37 16.79
C ASN A 377 13.61 17.23 15.61
N ARG A 378 13.66 18.54 15.82
CA ARG A 378 14.33 19.46 14.89
C ARG A 378 15.85 19.39 15.13
N PRO A 379 16.65 18.84 14.21
CA PRO A 379 18.11 18.85 14.32
C PRO A 379 18.66 20.27 14.19
N LYS A 380 19.75 20.59 14.89
CA LYS A 380 20.46 21.85 14.71
C LYS A 380 21.22 21.79 13.38
N ASP A 381 21.18 22.90 12.64
CA ASP A 381 21.84 23.03 11.33
C ASP A 381 21.50 21.89 10.34
N ASN A 382 20.35 21.23 10.57
CA ASN A 382 19.89 20.06 9.83
C ASN A 382 20.85 18.87 9.77
N LEU A 383 21.74 18.73 10.74
CA LEU A 383 22.73 17.64 10.73
C LEU A 383 22.07 16.26 10.89
N HIS A 384 22.40 15.34 9.99
CA HIS A 384 21.90 13.97 10.03
C HIS A 384 22.16 13.25 11.36
N SER A 385 23.33 13.50 11.99
CA SER A 385 23.72 12.91 13.28
C SER A 385 22.84 13.33 14.46
N GLU A 386 22.13 14.44 14.33
CA GLU A 386 21.25 14.99 15.38
C GLU A 386 19.77 14.65 15.16
N CYS A 387 19.44 14.04 14.02
CA CYS A 387 18.09 13.59 13.72
C CYS A 387 17.78 12.31 14.49
N ARG A 388 16.98 12.44 15.55
CA ARG A 388 16.38 11.31 16.24
C ARG A 388 15.28 10.74 15.35
N ARG A 389 15.54 9.60 14.71
CA ARG A 389 14.62 9.00 13.72
C ARG A 389 13.23 8.70 14.31
N ASN A 390 12.19 8.95 13.52
CA ASN A 390 10.78 8.68 13.86
C ASN A 390 10.25 7.37 13.23
N LYS A 391 8.99 7.04 13.54
CA LYS A 391 8.21 5.91 12.97
C LYS A 391 7.26 6.33 11.83
N ILE A 392 7.55 7.44 11.13
CA ILE A 392 6.79 7.90 9.96
C ILE A 392 7.43 7.37 8.68
N SER A 393 8.74 7.62 8.51
CA SER A 393 9.48 7.19 7.33
C SER A 393 10.89 6.69 7.70
N PRO A 394 11.34 5.58 7.09
CA PRO A 394 12.68 5.09 7.31
C PRO A 394 13.76 5.93 6.65
N ASP A 395 13.46 6.46 5.47
CA ASP A 395 14.45 7.04 4.57
C ASP A 395 13.98 8.32 3.83
N GLY A 396 12.81 8.86 4.17
CA GLY A 396 12.22 10.04 3.54
C GLY A 396 11.58 9.77 2.17
N ILE A 397 11.44 8.51 1.78
CA ILE A 397 10.72 8.06 0.58
C ILE A 397 9.63 7.10 0.98
N HIS A 398 10.06 6.00 1.58
CA HIS A 398 9.20 4.91 1.99
C HIS A 398 8.48 5.30 3.28
N TRP A 399 7.36 4.63 3.56
CA TRP A 399 6.58 4.85 4.77
C TRP A 399 6.77 3.66 5.70
N CYS A 400 6.72 3.86 7.01
CA CYS A 400 6.78 2.73 7.95
C CYS A 400 5.50 1.90 7.83
N VAL A 401 5.55 0.79 7.10
CA VAL A 401 4.36 -0.05 6.82
C VAL A 401 3.79 -0.63 8.10
N GLU A 402 4.63 -0.92 9.08
CA GLU A 402 4.20 -1.39 10.38
C GLU A 402 3.31 -0.36 11.10
N THR A 403 3.49 0.93 10.83
CA THR A 403 2.71 2.01 11.45
C THR A 403 1.52 2.42 10.60
N LEU A 404 1.73 2.62 9.29
CA LEU A 404 0.74 3.22 8.40
C LEU A 404 0.02 2.21 7.51
N GLY A 405 0.62 1.03 7.29
CA GLY A 405 0.10 -0.05 6.48
C GLY A 405 -1.27 -0.57 6.91
N PRO A 406 -1.59 -0.71 8.21
CA PRO A 406 -2.93 -1.12 8.65
C PRO A 406 -4.04 -0.19 8.15
N ARG A 407 -3.83 1.13 8.22
CA ARG A 407 -4.77 2.14 7.69
C ARG A 407 -4.88 2.08 6.19
N PHE A 408 -3.74 2.02 5.49
CA PHE A 408 -3.70 1.89 4.04
C PHE A 408 -4.51 0.68 3.58
N THR A 409 -4.28 -0.47 4.22
CA THR A 409 -4.93 -1.73 3.88
C THR A 409 -6.43 -1.71 4.18
N ALA A 410 -6.84 -1.20 5.34
CA ALA A 410 -8.25 -1.03 5.69
C ALA A 410 -8.96 -0.08 4.72
N SER A 411 -8.29 0.99 4.28
CA SER A 411 -8.81 1.92 3.27
C SER A 411 -9.05 1.21 1.93
N ILE A 412 -8.11 0.43 1.41
CA ILE A 412 -8.30 -0.33 0.16
C ILE A 412 -9.48 -1.32 0.30
N ALA A 413 -9.52 -2.10 1.38
CA ALA A 413 -10.61 -3.04 1.62
C ALA A 413 -11.98 -2.34 1.72
N CYS A 414 -12.02 -1.18 2.39
CA CYS A 414 -13.22 -0.34 2.49
C CYS A 414 -13.63 0.23 1.12
N LEU A 415 -12.71 0.75 0.31
CA LEU A 415 -13.05 1.28 -1.01
C LEU A 415 -13.58 0.18 -1.93
N LEU A 416 -12.92 -0.98 -1.96
CA LEU A 416 -13.38 -2.13 -2.75
C LEU A 416 -14.76 -2.62 -2.29
N GLY A 417 -15.02 -2.65 -0.99
CA GLY A 417 -16.32 -3.04 -0.45
C GLY A 417 -17.47 -2.13 -0.90
N CYS A 418 -17.21 -0.83 -1.11
CA CYS A 418 -18.21 0.10 -1.64
C CYS A 418 -18.76 -0.30 -3.02
N VAL A 419 -18.00 -1.07 -3.79
CA VAL A 419 -18.37 -1.52 -5.14
C VAL A 419 -18.78 -2.98 -5.17
N TYR A 420 -18.03 -3.85 -4.46
CA TYR A 420 -18.15 -5.30 -4.60
C TYR A 420 -19.02 -5.97 -3.54
N ASN A 421 -19.37 -5.29 -2.45
CA ASN A 421 -20.24 -5.85 -1.43
C ASN A 421 -21.70 -5.51 -1.69
N GLU A 422 -22.56 -6.48 -1.38
CA GLU A 422 -24.00 -6.45 -1.56
C GLU A 422 -24.40 -6.25 -3.03
N ARG A 423 -25.09 -5.14 -3.34
CA ARG A 423 -25.50 -4.78 -4.68
C ARG A 423 -24.60 -3.66 -5.18
N PRO A 424 -23.89 -3.86 -6.31
CA PRO A 424 -23.09 -2.80 -6.90
C PRO A 424 -23.92 -1.54 -7.14
N PRO A 425 -23.36 -0.34 -6.92
CA PRO A 425 -24.06 0.90 -7.22
C PRO A 425 -24.45 0.96 -8.69
N ASP A 426 -25.64 1.49 -8.99
CA ASP A 426 -26.08 1.69 -10.36
C ASP A 426 -25.48 2.98 -10.93
N ARG A 427 -24.50 2.82 -11.82
CA ARG A 427 -23.79 3.94 -12.46
C ARG A 427 -24.67 4.81 -13.34
N THR A 428 -25.79 4.27 -13.85
CA THR A 428 -26.69 5.01 -14.74
C THR A 428 -27.56 6.00 -13.97
N THR A 429 -27.63 5.88 -12.64
CA THR A 429 -28.44 6.73 -11.78
C THR A 429 -27.57 7.70 -10.99
N HIS A 430 -28.02 8.95 -10.87
CA HIS A 430 -27.39 9.92 -9.98
C HIS A 430 -27.31 9.40 -8.53
N ARG A 431 -28.35 8.68 -8.07
CA ARG A 431 -28.39 8.07 -6.74
C ARG A 431 -27.28 7.04 -6.52
N GLY A 432 -27.00 6.17 -7.49
CA GLY A 432 -25.95 5.17 -7.38
C GLY A 432 -24.55 5.80 -7.33
N VAL A 433 -24.30 6.79 -8.20
CA VAL A 433 -23.04 7.55 -8.19
C VAL A 433 -22.84 8.31 -6.86
N SER A 434 -23.85 9.05 -6.40
CA SER A 434 -23.77 9.81 -5.13
C SER A 434 -23.58 8.90 -3.92
N ARG A 435 -24.20 7.71 -3.90
CA ARG A 435 -24.00 6.70 -2.87
C ARG A 435 -22.58 6.15 -2.85
N LEU A 436 -22.02 5.84 -4.01
CA LEU A 436 -20.63 5.39 -4.10
C LEU A 436 -19.69 6.48 -3.61
N LYS A 437 -19.88 7.73 -4.05
CA LYS A 437 -19.04 8.87 -3.62
C LYS A 437 -19.14 9.16 -2.14
N LYS A 438 -20.32 8.98 -1.54
CA LYS A 438 -20.45 9.00 -0.08
C LYS A 438 -19.65 7.89 0.59
N CYS A 439 -19.72 6.65 0.09
CA CYS A 439 -18.96 5.54 0.65
C CYS A 439 -17.43 5.74 0.51
N GLU A 440 -16.97 6.22 -0.65
CA GLU A 440 -15.58 6.61 -0.90
C GLU A 440 -15.10 7.67 0.09
N HIS A 441 -15.91 8.73 0.30
CA HIS A 441 -15.62 9.77 1.29
C HIS A 441 -15.55 9.21 2.71
N ASP A 442 -16.56 8.45 3.13
CA ASP A 442 -16.61 7.85 4.47
C ASP A 442 -15.40 6.93 4.74
N CYS A 443 -14.98 6.11 3.76
CA CYS A 443 -13.78 5.27 3.86
C CYS A 443 -12.50 6.09 4.02
N ASN A 444 -12.36 7.18 3.25
CA ASN A 444 -11.20 8.07 3.34
C ASN A 444 -11.19 8.86 4.65
N GLU A 445 -12.33 9.38 5.10
CA GLU A 445 -12.45 10.04 6.39
C GLU A 445 -12.13 9.09 7.54
N GLN A 446 -12.45 7.80 7.43
CA GLN A 446 -12.15 6.87 8.51
C GLN A 446 -10.69 6.43 8.54
N PHE A 447 -10.10 6.12 7.39
CA PHE A 447 -8.80 5.45 7.32
C PHE A 447 -7.68 6.32 6.75
N MET A 448 -7.98 7.27 5.87
CA MET A 448 -7.04 8.20 5.22
C MET A 448 -7.17 9.63 5.79
N SER A 449 -7.34 9.73 7.11
CA SER A 449 -7.34 10.98 7.86
C SER A 449 -6.69 10.75 9.23
N LEU A 450 -6.64 11.80 10.07
CA LEU A 450 -6.21 11.68 11.47
C LEU A 450 -7.37 11.32 12.43
N ASN A 451 -8.52 10.90 11.89
CA ASN A 451 -9.61 10.40 12.72
C ASN A 451 -9.21 9.10 13.40
N ARG A 452 -9.45 9.01 14.71
CA ARG A 452 -9.13 7.83 15.53
C ARG A 452 -10.11 6.70 15.25
N ILE A 453 -9.60 5.48 15.26
CA ILE A 453 -10.42 4.27 15.23
C ILE A 453 -10.91 4.01 16.66
N SER A 454 -12.22 3.85 16.83
CA SER A 454 -12.81 3.50 18.13
C SER A 454 -12.39 2.10 18.55
N ASP A 455 -12.01 1.93 19.82
CA ASP A 455 -11.61 0.64 20.40
C ASP A 455 -12.68 -0.44 20.28
N LYS A 456 -13.96 -0.06 20.16
CA LYS A 456 -15.05 -1.02 19.95
C LYS A 456 -14.88 -1.86 18.67
N TYR A 457 -14.10 -1.36 17.71
CA TYR A 457 -13.81 -2.03 16.44
C TYR A 457 -12.54 -2.89 16.47
N ILE A 458 -11.75 -2.81 17.54
CA ILE A 458 -10.42 -3.40 17.62
C ILE A 458 -10.48 -4.60 18.58
N GLY A 459 -9.97 -5.76 18.15
CA GLY A 459 -9.79 -6.93 19.02
C GLY A 459 -11.08 -7.69 19.40
N ASN A 460 -12.26 -7.20 19.03
CA ASN A 460 -13.54 -7.84 19.37
C ASN A 460 -14.02 -8.89 18.35
N GLY A 461 -13.14 -9.32 17.43
CA GLY A 461 -13.50 -10.21 16.31
C GLY A 461 -14.51 -9.59 15.34
N LEU A 462 -14.74 -8.28 15.42
CA LEU A 462 -15.80 -7.60 14.68
C LEU A 462 -15.39 -7.45 13.22
N THR A 463 -16.18 -8.07 12.34
CA THR A 463 -15.99 -7.95 10.91
C THR A 463 -16.54 -6.61 10.41
N LEU A 464 -15.68 -5.86 9.73
CA LEU A 464 -16.00 -4.62 9.04
C LEU A 464 -16.13 -4.88 7.55
N HIS A 465 -17.13 -4.28 6.94
CA HIS A 465 -17.27 -4.20 5.48
C HIS A 465 -18.02 -2.93 5.14
N SER A 466 -17.67 -2.32 4.02
CA SER A 466 -18.37 -1.14 3.51
C SER A 466 -19.40 -1.55 2.47
N THR A 467 -20.43 -0.73 2.33
CA THR A 467 -21.49 -0.89 1.33
C THR A 467 -21.93 0.49 0.86
N SER A 468 -22.15 0.70 -0.43
CA SER A 468 -22.82 1.91 -0.92
C SER A 468 -24.35 1.87 -0.70
N SER A 469 -24.90 0.76 -0.20
CA SER A 469 -26.33 0.61 0.07
C SER A 469 -26.65 1.21 1.45
N SER A 470 -27.63 2.12 1.52
CA SER A 470 -28.27 2.40 2.81
C SER A 470 -29.28 1.29 3.06
N ALA A 471 -29.29 0.73 4.27
CA ALA A 471 -30.40 -0.10 4.73
C ALA A 471 -31.70 0.66 4.43
N ILE A 472 -32.62 0.01 3.71
CA ILE A 472 -33.95 0.54 3.40
C ILE A 472 -34.80 0.39 4.64
#